data_AF-A0A8E6EUI4-F1
#
_entry.id   AF-A0A8E6EUI4-F1
#
_cell.length_a   1.000
_cell.length_b   1.000
_cell.length_c   1.000
_cell.angle_alpha   90.00
_cell.angle_beta   90.00
_cell.angle_gamma   90.00
#
_symmetry.space_group_name_H-M   'P 1'
#
loop_
_entity.id
_entity.type
_entity.pdbx_description
1 polymer ?
#
loop_
_entity_poly.entity_id
_entity_poly.type
_entity_poly.pdbx_seq_one_letter_code
_entity_poly.pdbx_strand_id
1 'polypeptide(L)'
;MSEEEVPEGVALLPLIPEELGISPMFLAMLHGYVLLEGSAEDIINDVAATESLEYMATYLQRLKGPDLVRAKEDVITLVGFAKQEKWPSEVVEFLEDFLETNGVK
;
A
#
# COMPACT_ATOMS: atom_id res chain seq x y z
N MET A 1 19.90 -12.45 -7.01
CA MET A 1 18.54 -12.12 -7.46
C MET A 1 18.57 -12.25 -8.96
N SER A 2 17.70 -13.06 -9.56
CA SER A 2 17.65 -13.17 -11.02
C SER A 2 17.35 -11.78 -11.61
N GLU A 3 18.06 -11.40 -12.65
CA GLU A 3 17.77 -10.22 -13.49
C GLU A 3 16.55 -10.49 -14.37
N GLU A 4 15.47 -10.97 -13.78
CA GLU A 4 14.17 -10.99 -14.46
C GLU A 4 13.58 -9.60 -14.28
N GLU A 5 13.53 -8.85 -15.38
CA GLU A 5 12.84 -7.58 -15.43
C GLU A 5 11.38 -7.78 -15.00
N VAL A 6 10.92 -6.90 -14.12
CA VAL A 6 9.51 -6.88 -13.72
C VAL A 6 8.67 -6.66 -14.99
N PRO A 7 7.64 -7.49 -15.25
CA PRO A 7 6.79 -7.31 -16.42
C PRO A 7 6.21 -5.90 -16.53
N GLU A 8 6.04 -5.41 -17.76
CA GLU A 8 5.32 -4.17 -18.01
C GLU A 8 3.88 -4.28 -17.47
N GLY A 9 3.38 -3.21 -16.86
CA GLY A 9 2.03 -3.18 -16.27
C GLY A 9 1.95 -3.70 -14.82
N VAL A 10 3.05 -4.14 -14.21
CA VAL A 10 3.09 -4.44 -12.76
C VAL A 10 3.20 -3.14 -11.95
N ALA A 11 2.30 -2.94 -11.00
CA ALA A 11 2.40 -1.83 -10.05
C ALA A 11 3.25 -2.22 -8.84
N LEU A 12 4.29 -1.42 -8.58
CA LEU A 12 5.17 -1.58 -7.41
C LEU A 12 5.45 -0.21 -6.79
N LEU A 13 5.45 -0.17 -5.45
CA LEU A 13 6.12 0.90 -4.72
C LEU A 13 7.63 0.63 -4.68
N PRO A 14 8.47 1.68 -4.65
CA PRO A 14 9.89 1.50 -4.37
C PRO A 14 10.09 0.98 -2.94
N LEU A 15 11.26 0.40 -2.66
CA LEU A 15 11.61 -0.01 -1.30
C LEU A 15 11.63 1.20 -0.37
N ILE A 16 10.93 1.10 0.75
CA ILE A 16 10.84 2.18 1.74
C ILE A 16 12.02 2.09 2.73
N PRO A 17 12.75 3.19 2.99
CA PRO A 17 13.88 3.19 3.92
C PRO A 17 13.47 2.79 5.35
N GLU A 18 14.29 1.97 6.00
CA GLU A 18 14.04 1.51 7.39
C GLU A 18 14.05 2.68 8.39
N GLU A 19 14.81 3.74 8.10
CA GLU A 19 14.97 4.91 8.94
C GLU A 19 13.69 5.74 9.11
N LEU A 20 12.70 5.54 8.23
CA LEU A 20 11.36 6.13 8.42
C LEU A 20 10.61 5.51 9.59
N GLY A 21 11.07 4.35 10.06
CA GLY A 21 10.53 3.67 11.23
C GLY A 21 9.07 3.28 11.06
N ILE A 22 8.59 3.05 9.83
CA ILE A 22 7.24 2.59 9.52
C ILE A 22 7.12 1.09 9.84
N SER A 23 5.96 0.62 10.30
CA SER A 23 5.75 -0.82 10.57
C SER A 23 6.09 -1.70 9.35
N PRO A 24 7.02 -2.67 9.49
CA PRO A 24 7.36 -3.58 8.39
C PRO A 24 6.18 -4.42 7.91
N MET A 25 5.27 -4.78 8.83
CA MET A 25 4.04 -5.51 8.48
C MET A 25 3.08 -4.65 7.68
N PHE A 26 2.98 -3.35 8.00
CA PHE A 26 2.16 -2.42 7.24
C PHE A 26 2.72 -2.24 5.82
N LEU A 27 4.04 -2.00 5.70
CA LEU A 27 4.70 -1.86 4.40
C LEU A 27 4.56 -3.11 3.55
N ALA A 28 4.82 -4.30 4.10
CA ALA A 28 4.68 -5.56 3.37
C ALA A 28 3.25 -5.77 2.85
N MET A 29 2.24 -5.46 3.67
CA MET A 29 0.84 -5.51 3.26
C MET A 29 0.54 -4.49 2.16
N LEU A 30 1.00 -3.24 2.32
CA LEU A 30 0.79 -2.17 1.35
C LEU A 30 1.43 -2.49 -0.02
N HIS A 31 2.63 -3.07 -0.04
CA HIS A 31 3.26 -3.54 -1.28
C HIS A 31 2.40 -4.60 -1.98
N GLY A 32 1.84 -5.56 -1.22
CA GLY A 32 0.92 -6.55 -1.77
C GLY A 32 -0.40 -5.93 -2.26
N TYR A 33 -0.92 -4.96 -1.53
CA TYR A 33 -2.13 -4.23 -1.89
C TYR A 33 -1.94 -3.48 -3.22
N VAL A 34 -0.85 -2.71 -3.37
CA VAL A 34 -0.54 -1.97 -4.61
C VAL A 34 -0.33 -2.91 -5.79
N LEU A 35 0.32 -4.06 -5.57
CA LEU A 35 0.45 -5.07 -6.62
C LEU A 35 -0.92 -5.56 -7.11
N LEU A 36 -1.84 -5.86 -6.18
CA LEU A 36 -3.16 -6.42 -6.51
C LEU A 36 -4.10 -5.39 -7.14
N GLU A 37 -4.10 -4.15 -6.66
CA GLU A 37 -5.01 -3.10 -7.16
C GLU A 37 -4.47 -2.38 -8.40
N GLY A 38 -3.15 -2.18 -8.49
CA GLY A 38 -2.55 -1.32 -9.51
C GLY A 38 -2.01 -2.05 -10.75
N SER A 39 -1.86 -3.38 -10.70
CA SER A 39 -1.32 -4.13 -11.84
C SER A 39 -2.38 -4.38 -12.91
N ALA A 40 -1.94 -4.49 -14.16
CA ALA A 40 -2.83 -4.76 -15.29
C ALA A 40 -3.54 -6.14 -15.18
N GLU A 41 -4.74 -6.23 -15.76
CA GLU A 41 -5.63 -7.41 -15.71
C GLU A 41 -5.02 -8.68 -16.36
N ASP A 42 -4.02 -8.50 -17.25
CA ASP A 42 -3.27 -9.58 -17.88
C ASP A 42 -2.12 -10.11 -17.01
N ILE A 43 -1.77 -9.41 -15.93
CA ILE A 43 -0.79 -9.81 -14.92
C ILE A 43 -1.49 -10.44 -13.70
N ILE A 44 -2.54 -9.80 -13.20
CA ILE A 44 -3.27 -10.23 -12.02
C ILE A 44 -4.74 -10.47 -12.39
N ASN A 45 -5.30 -11.58 -11.93
CA ASN A 45 -6.73 -11.84 -12.13
C ASN A 45 -7.58 -10.91 -11.25
N ASP A 46 -8.35 -10.02 -11.87
CA ASP A 46 -9.11 -8.98 -11.17
C ASP A 46 -10.11 -9.52 -10.14
N VAL A 47 -10.77 -10.64 -10.45
CA VAL A 47 -11.76 -11.24 -9.54
C VAL A 47 -11.08 -11.73 -8.27
N ALA A 48 -9.95 -12.44 -8.42
CA ALA A 48 -9.17 -12.92 -7.27
C ALA A 48 -8.50 -11.77 -6.50
N ALA A 49 -8.04 -10.72 -7.19
CA ALA A 49 -7.51 -9.52 -6.56
C ALA A 49 -8.56 -8.80 -5.74
N THR A 50 -9.74 -8.56 -6.33
CA THR A 50 -10.87 -7.90 -5.64
C THR A 50 -11.24 -8.63 -4.36
N GLU A 51 -11.43 -9.97 -4.42
CA GLU A 51 -11.75 -10.76 -3.22
C GLU A 51 -10.64 -10.65 -2.15
N SER A 52 -9.38 -10.67 -2.57
CA SER A 52 -8.24 -10.53 -1.65
C SER A 52 -8.20 -9.15 -0.99
N LEU A 53 -8.42 -8.09 -1.77
CA LEU A 53 -8.47 -6.70 -1.31
C LEU A 53 -9.64 -6.47 -0.34
N GLU A 54 -10.81 -7.06 -0.60
CA GLU A 54 -11.96 -7.01 0.31
C GLU A 54 -11.63 -7.63 1.69
N TYR A 55 -10.89 -8.73 1.72
CA TYR A 55 -10.42 -9.32 2.98
C TYR A 55 -9.38 -8.44 3.66
N MET A 56 -8.42 -7.87 2.92
CA MET A 56 -7.45 -6.93 3.49
C MET A 56 -8.16 -5.72 4.11
N ALA A 57 -9.09 -5.10 3.40
CA ALA A 57 -9.92 -4.01 3.91
C ALA A 57 -10.68 -4.42 5.18
N THR A 58 -11.30 -5.61 5.17
CA THR A 58 -12.00 -6.18 6.34
C THR A 58 -11.08 -6.31 7.57
N TYR A 59 -9.82 -6.69 7.38
CA TYR A 59 -8.86 -6.80 8.49
C TYR A 59 -8.34 -5.44 8.94
N LEU A 60 -8.10 -4.51 8.01
CA LEU A 60 -7.73 -3.12 8.33
C LEU A 60 -8.80 -2.44 9.19
N GLN A 61 -10.08 -2.66 8.90
CA GLN A 61 -11.20 -2.15 9.70
C GLN A 61 -11.25 -2.69 11.14
N ARG A 62 -10.49 -3.76 11.46
CA ARG A 62 -10.41 -4.29 12.83
C ARG A 62 -9.35 -3.59 13.68
N LEU A 63 -8.50 -2.75 13.07
CA LEU A 63 -7.51 -1.95 13.79
C LEU A 63 -8.22 -1.03 14.80
N LYS A 64 -7.75 -1.06 16.05
CA LYS A 64 -8.31 -0.28 17.16
C LYS A 64 -7.20 0.14 18.11
N GLY A 65 -7.46 1.18 18.90
CA GLY A 65 -6.56 1.61 19.97
C GLY A 65 -5.15 1.91 19.44
N PRO A 66 -4.08 1.41 20.09
CA PRO A 66 -2.70 1.67 19.68
C PRO A 66 -2.38 1.26 18.24
N ASP A 67 -2.92 0.13 17.77
CA ASP A 67 -2.62 -0.36 16.41
C ASP A 67 -3.20 0.55 15.33
N LEU A 68 -4.39 1.11 15.56
CA LEU A 68 -5.01 2.09 14.67
C LEU A 68 -4.25 3.41 14.64
N VAL A 69 -3.86 3.92 15.82
CA VAL A 69 -3.04 5.13 15.92
C VAL A 69 -1.74 4.92 15.15
N ARG A 70 -1.12 3.76 15.35
CA ARG A 70 0.13 3.42 14.67
C ARG A 70 -0.01 3.37 13.15
N ALA A 71 -1.05 2.72 12.63
CA ALA A 71 -1.28 2.68 11.18
C ALA A 71 -1.50 4.08 10.56
N LYS A 72 -2.18 4.99 11.27
CA LYS A 72 -2.35 6.38 10.83
C LYS A 72 -1.03 7.14 10.80
N GLU A 73 -0.21 7.01 11.84
CA GLU A 73 1.14 7.62 11.89
C GLU A 73 2.06 7.07 10.79
N ASP A 74 1.98 5.77 10.52
CA ASP A 74 2.72 5.09 9.46
C ASP A 74 2.34 5.65 8.08
N VAL A 75 1.04 5.83 7.79
CA VAL A 75 0.57 6.44 6.54
C VAL A 75 1.01 7.89 6.42
N ILE A 76 0.86 8.70 7.47
CA ILE A 76 1.29 10.12 7.46
C ILE A 76 2.79 10.22 7.17
N THR A 77 3.59 9.36 7.78
CA THR A 77 5.05 9.31 7.57
C THR A 77 5.37 8.96 6.12
N LEU A 78 4.68 7.97 5.56
CA LEU A 78 4.87 7.54 4.17
C LEU A 78 4.47 8.64 3.18
N VAL A 79 3.33 9.32 3.40
CA VAL A 79 2.89 10.45 2.57
C VAL A 79 3.92 11.57 2.59
N GLY A 80 4.44 11.92 3.78
CA GLY A 80 5.48 12.94 3.92
C GLY A 80 6.73 12.60 3.13
N PHE A 81 7.18 11.35 3.20
CA PHE A 81 8.30 10.84 2.42
C PHE A 81 8.02 10.87 0.91
N ALA A 82 6.87 10.36 0.47
CA ALA A 82 6.49 10.33 -0.95
C ALA A 82 6.47 11.74 -1.57
N LYS A 83 5.95 12.73 -0.83
CA LYS A 83 5.98 14.15 -1.25
C LYS A 83 7.40 14.70 -1.33
N GLN A 84 8.26 14.38 -0.36
CA GLN A 84 9.66 14.81 -0.36
C GLN A 84 10.44 14.22 -1.54
N GLU A 85 10.23 12.94 -1.83
CA GLU A 85 10.84 12.22 -2.95
C GLU A 85 10.14 12.50 -4.29
N LYS A 86 9.13 13.38 -4.32
CA LYS A 86 8.40 13.82 -5.52
C LYS A 86 7.80 12.66 -6.31
N TRP A 87 7.19 11.71 -5.60
CA TRP A 87 6.41 10.65 -6.23
C TRP A 87 5.23 11.24 -7.03
N PRO A 88 4.67 10.48 -7.98
CA PRO A 88 3.50 10.92 -8.74
C PRO A 88 2.35 11.34 -7.81
N SER A 89 1.64 12.41 -8.16
CA SER A 89 0.56 12.95 -7.32
C SER A 89 -0.55 11.92 -7.07
N GLU A 90 -0.86 11.10 -8.06
CA GLU A 90 -1.85 10.01 -7.96
C GLU A 90 -1.46 8.99 -6.87
N VAL A 91 -0.17 8.68 -6.72
CA VAL A 91 0.32 7.79 -5.66
C VAL A 91 0.21 8.47 -4.30
N VAL A 92 0.49 9.77 -4.22
CA VAL A 92 0.36 10.53 -2.98
C VAL A 92 -1.11 10.61 -2.55
N GLU A 93 -2.02 10.91 -3.46
CA GLU A 93 -3.48 10.94 -3.21
C GLU A 93 -3.99 9.57 -2.76
N PHE A 94 -3.58 8.50 -3.43
CA PHE A 94 -3.86 7.12 -3.01
C PHE A 94 -3.43 6.86 -1.56
N LEU A 95 -2.22 7.27 -1.17
CA LEU A 95 -1.71 7.06 0.18
C LEU A 95 -2.45 7.90 1.22
N GLU A 96 -2.82 9.14 0.87
CA GLU A 96 -3.59 10.03 1.75
C GLU A 96 -4.97 9.45 2.06
N ASP A 97 -5.64 8.88 1.06
CA ASP A 97 -6.98 8.32 1.18
C ASP A 97 -6.97 6.83 1.57
N PHE A 98 -5.81 6.17 1.62
CA PHE A 98 -5.68 4.71 1.73
C PHE A 98 -6.54 4.09 2.84
N LEU A 99 -6.44 4.64 4.06
CA LEU A 99 -7.19 4.13 5.21
C LEU A 99 -8.69 4.42 5.09
N GLU A 100 -9.06 5.60 4.62
CA GLU A 100 -10.47 6.00 4.46
C GLU A 100 -11.16 5.17 3.39
N THR A 101 -10.53 4.97 2.23
CA THR A 101 -10.99 4.11 1.14
C THR A 101 -11.20 2.67 1.59
N ASN A 102 -10.37 2.19 2.52
CA ASN A 102 -10.51 0.86 3.13
C ASN A 102 -11.48 0.82 4.32
N GLY A 103 -12.20 1.91 4.62
CA GLY A 103 -13.23 1.98 5.66
C GLY A 103 -12.69 2.16 7.09
N VAL A 104 -11.41 2.52 7.24
CA VAL A 104 -10.76 2.74 8.53
C VAL A 104 -10.97 4.20 8.96
N LYS A 105 -11.59 4.41 10.14
CA LYS A 105 -11.95 5.74 10.67
C LYS A 105 -11.00 6.25 11.75
#